data_AF-A0A3C0L3Q3-F1
#
_entry.id   AF-A0A3C0L3Q3-F1
#
_cell.length_a   1.000
_cell.length_b   1.000
_cell.length_c   1.000
_cell.angle_alpha   90.00
_cell.angle_beta   90.00
_cell.angle_gamma   90.00
#
_symmetry.space_group_name_H-M   'P 1'
#
loop_
_entity.id
_entity.type
_entity.pdbx_description
1 polymer ?
#
loop_
_entity_poly.entity_id
_entity_poly.type
_entity_poly.pdbx_seq_one_letter_code
_entity_poly.pdbx_strand_id
1 'polypeptide(L)'
;MSDLDALRREALAAVASASELAEIEALRVQYLGKKGAITGQLKTLGQLPEADRPAAGALINQVKTEVEAAINARWQAQAAIAEAAKVQASAIDVTLPGRGLQRGALHPVSLVLERIEQFFHSVGFESVVGPEIEDDYHNFEALNLPAHHPARAMHDTFYLTDSVLLRTHTSPVQVRTMESREPPFRIICPGKTYRVDPPDPSH
;
A
#
# COMPACT_ATOMS: atom_id res chain seq x y z
N MET A 1 44.03 -43.57 25.36
CA MET A 1 42.60 -43.39 25.65
C MET A 1 42.33 -42.16 26.52
N SER A 2 43.09 -41.89 27.59
CA SER A 2 42.85 -40.70 28.45
C SER A 2 42.99 -39.33 27.75
N ASP A 3 43.84 -39.24 26.73
CA ASP A 3 44.12 -38.00 25.99
C ASP A 3 42.98 -37.59 25.04
N LEU A 4 42.32 -38.57 24.39
CA LEU A 4 41.18 -38.31 23.50
C LEU A 4 39.94 -37.84 24.28
N ASP A 5 39.70 -38.41 25.47
CA ASP A 5 38.60 -37.98 26.35
C ASP A 5 38.86 -36.62 27.01
N ALA A 6 40.12 -36.27 27.27
CA ALA A 6 40.50 -34.92 27.70
C ALA A 6 40.21 -33.91 26.58
N LEU A 7 40.67 -34.19 25.35
CA LEU A 7 40.44 -33.35 24.18
C LEU A 7 38.95 -33.17 23.87
N ARG A 8 38.15 -34.24 23.98
CA ARG A 8 36.69 -34.19 23.81
C ARG A 8 36.05 -33.24 24.82
N ARG A 9 36.38 -33.36 26.10
CA ARG A 9 35.80 -32.51 27.15
C ARG A 9 36.21 -31.05 26.99
N GLU A 10 37.47 -30.80 26.64
CA GLU A 10 37.96 -29.45 26.38
C GLU A 10 37.23 -28.82 25.19
N ALA A 11 37.11 -29.54 24.07
CA ALA A 11 36.40 -29.06 22.89
C ALA A 11 34.92 -28.76 23.18
N LEU A 12 34.22 -29.68 23.87
CA LEU A 12 32.82 -29.48 24.24
C LEU A 12 32.63 -28.30 25.20
N ALA A 13 33.54 -28.11 26.16
CA ALA A 13 33.50 -26.98 27.07
C ALA A 13 33.76 -25.65 26.35
N ALA A 14 34.76 -25.60 25.47
CA ALA A 14 35.09 -24.41 24.69
C ALA A 14 33.94 -24.01 23.75
N VAL A 15 33.31 -24.98 23.09
CA VAL A 15 32.12 -24.77 22.24
C VAL A 15 30.93 -24.28 23.08
N ALA A 16 30.72 -24.83 24.28
CA ALA A 16 29.65 -24.37 25.15
C ALA A 16 29.84 -22.92 25.64
N SER A 17 31.10 -22.50 25.87
CA SER A 17 31.41 -21.14 26.33
C SER A 17 31.43 -20.09 25.21
N ALA A 18 31.64 -20.47 23.95
CA ALA A 18 31.75 -19.51 22.85
C ALA A 18 30.44 -18.74 22.63
N SER A 19 30.51 -17.42 22.61
CA SER A 19 29.35 -16.53 22.47
C SER A 19 29.28 -15.84 21.12
N GLU A 20 30.40 -15.75 20.42
CA GLU A 20 30.47 -15.09 19.11
C GLU A 20 30.55 -16.12 17.97
N LEU A 21 29.92 -15.81 16.83
CA LEU A 21 30.03 -16.66 15.64
C LEU A 21 31.49 -16.81 15.20
N ALA A 22 32.30 -15.75 15.24
CA ALA A 22 33.71 -15.81 14.89
C ALA A 22 34.51 -16.77 15.81
N GLU A 23 34.19 -16.82 17.09
CA GLU A 23 34.81 -17.75 18.06
C GLU A 23 34.45 -19.20 17.74
N ILE A 24 33.19 -19.48 17.39
CA ILE A 24 32.73 -20.83 17.04
C ILE A 24 33.40 -21.32 15.76
N GLU A 25 33.59 -20.46 14.77
CA GLU A 25 34.35 -20.80 13.54
C GLU A 25 35.83 -21.07 13.86
N ALA A 26 36.44 -20.28 14.75
CA ALA A 26 37.82 -20.52 15.19
C ALA A 26 37.95 -21.88 15.88
N LEU A 27 37.01 -22.26 16.73
CA LEU A 27 36.95 -23.58 17.38
C LEU A 27 36.76 -24.72 16.36
N ARG A 28 35.94 -24.50 15.32
CA ARG A 28 35.79 -25.44 14.20
C ARG A 28 37.12 -25.70 13.50
N VAL A 29 37.87 -24.64 13.20
CA VAL A 29 39.19 -24.76 12.57
C VAL A 29 40.19 -25.44 13.52
N GLN A 30 40.20 -25.07 14.81
CA GLN A 30 41.10 -25.59 15.84
C GLN A 30 40.93 -27.10 16.07
N TYR A 31 39.70 -27.60 16.15
CA TYR A 31 39.45 -29.01 16.48
C TYR A 31 39.23 -29.89 15.24
N LEU A 32 38.50 -29.39 14.23
CA LEU A 32 38.07 -30.18 13.06
C LEU A 32 38.77 -29.82 11.75
N GLY A 33 39.58 -28.75 11.72
CA GLY A 33 40.32 -28.33 10.53
C GLY A 33 41.32 -29.38 10.02
N LYS A 34 41.93 -29.14 8.85
CA LYS A 34 42.92 -30.06 8.23
C LYS A 34 44.13 -30.37 9.12
N LYS A 35 44.48 -29.45 10.01
CA LYS A 35 45.52 -29.58 11.06
C LYS A 35 44.92 -29.53 12.48
N GLY A 36 43.61 -29.69 12.60
CA GLY A 36 42.93 -29.59 13.89
C GLY A 36 43.27 -30.75 14.82
N ALA A 37 43.11 -30.56 16.12
CA ALA A 37 43.54 -31.51 17.13
C ALA A 37 42.90 -32.91 16.96
N ILE A 38 41.61 -32.99 16.61
CA ILE A 38 40.90 -34.26 16.42
C ILE A 38 41.31 -34.90 15.07
N THR A 39 41.45 -34.10 14.02
CA THR A 39 41.97 -34.54 12.71
C THR A 39 43.43 -35.03 12.81
N GLY A 40 44.21 -34.47 13.74
CA GLY A 40 45.56 -34.91 14.08
C GLY A 40 45.58 -36.33 14.66
N GLN A 41 44.64 -36.65 15.55
CA GLN A 41 44.49 -38.01 16.10
C GLN A 41 44.11 -39.05 15.04
N LEU A 42 43.36 -38.67 13.99
CA LEU A 42 43.10 -39.58 12.86
C LEU A 42 44.38 -39.95 12.08
N LYS A 43 45.39 -39.07 12.05
CA LYS A 43 46.66 -39.32 11.33
C LYS A 43 47.58 -40.27 12.09
N THR A 44 47.46 -40.35 13.41
CA THR A 44 48.26 -41.26 14.25
C THR A 44 47.80 -42.71 14.15
N LEU A 45 46.58 -42.97 13.64
CA LEU A 45 46.06 -44.33 13.38
C LEU A 45 46.96 -45.17 12.48
N GLY A 46 47.69 -44.55 11.54
CA GLY A 46 48.64 -45.25 10.66
C GLY A 46 49.83 -45.88 11.41
N GLN A 47 50.07 -45.48 12.66
CA GLN A 47 51.18 -45.96 13.50
C GLN A 47 50.77 -47.13 14.42
N LEU A 48 49.47 -47.47 14.50
CA LEU A 48 48.97 -48.54 15.34
C LEU A 48 49.03 -49.92 14.64
N PRO A 49 49.10 -51.04 15.39
CA PRO A 49 48.93 -52.39 14.86
C PRO A 49 47.57 -52.58 14.17
N GLU A 50 47.52 -53.41 13.14
CA GLU A 50 46.34 -53.59 12.29
C GLU A 50 45.09 -54.06 13.08
N ALA A 51 45.29 -54.83 14.15
CA ALA A 51 44.24 -55.31 15.04
C ALA A 51 43.56 -54.19 15.87
N ASP A 52 44.29 -53.12 16.21
CA ASP A 52 43.80 -52.05 17.10
C ASP A 52 43.26 -50.83 16.32
N ARG A 53 43.61 -50.70 15.03
CA ARG A 53 43.19 -49.59 14.16
C ARG A 53 41.67 -49.41 14.07
N PRO A 54 40.83 -50.47 13.93
CA PRO A 54 39.38 -50.31 13.78
C PRO A 54 38.72 -49.72 15.04
N ALA A 55 39.11 -50.21 16.22
CA ALA A 55 38.56 -49.74 17.49
C ALA A 55 38.98 -48.29 17.81
N ALA A 56 40.26 -47.96 17.59
CA ALA A 56 40.75 -46.59 17.79
C ALA A 56 40.14 -45.59 16.79
N GLY A 57 39.97 -46.00 15.52
CA GLY A 57 39.34 -45.17 14.49
C GLY A 57 37.86 -44.91 14.75
N ALA A 58 37.13 -45.92 15.24
CA ALA A 58 35.73 -45.78 15.63
C ALA A 58 35.56 -44.75 16.76
N LEU A 59 36.39 -44.83 17.80
CA LEU A 59 36.37 -43.88 18.93
C LEU A 59 36.68 -42.44 18.48
N ILE A 60 37.71 -42.24 17.66
CA ILE A 60 38.06 -40.89 17.18
C ILE A 60 36.95 -40.31 16.28
N ASN A 61 36.35 -41.13 15.41
CA ASN A 61 35.22 -40.70 14.58
C ASN A 61 33.97 -40.38 15.41
N GLN A 62 33.73 -41.12 16.49
CA GLN A 62 32.67 -40.79 17.44
C GLN A 62 32.91 -39.41 18.07
N VAL A 63 34.09 -39.17 18.63
CA VAL A 63 34.45 -37.86 19.22
C VAL A 63 34.34 -36.72 18.20
N LYS A 64 34.82 -36.95 16.97
CA LYS A 64 34.71 -35.99 15.87
C LYS A 64 33.25 -35.62 15.61
N THR A 65 32.38 -36.63 15.47
CA THR A 65 30.96 -36.44 15.18
C THR A 65 30.26 -35.69 16.30
N GLU A 66 30.57 -36.02 17.55
CA GLU A 66 29.99 -35.33 18.72
C GLU A 66 30.41 -33.85 18.80
N VAL A 67 31.70 -33.56 18.58
CA VAL A 67 32.21 -32.17 18.58
C VAL A 67 31.68 -31.37 17.39
N GLU A 68 31.58 -32.00 16.21
CA GLU A 68 30.97 -31.39 15.03
C GLU A 68 29.49 -31.06 15.25
N ALA A 69 28.73 -31.98 15.85
CA ALA A 69 27.34 -31.74 16.22
C ALA A 69 27.22 -30.60 17.24
N ALA A 70 28.08 -30.55 18.26
CA ALA A 70 28.07 -29.48 19.25
C ALA A 70 28.39 -28.10 18.65
N ILE A 71 29.38 -28.03 17.75
CA ILE A 71 29.73 -26.79 17.02
C ILE A 71 28.57 -26.33 16.16
N ASN A 72 27.97 -27.23 15.38
CA ASN A 72 26.86 -26.88 14.51
C ASN A 72 25.64 -26.41 15.32
N ALA A 73 25.31 -27.09 16.42
CA ALA A 73 24.23 -26.68 17.30
C ALA A 73 24.49 -25.30 17.93
N ARG A 74 25.71 -25.05 18.40
CA ARG A 74 26.09 -23.76 18.98
C ARG A 74 26.05 -22.63 17.94
N TRP A 75 26.57 -22.89 16.75
CA TRP A 75 26.53 -21.95 15.63
C TRP A 75 25.09 -21.57 15.28
N GLN A 76 24.21 -22.56 15.11
CA GLN A 76 22.79 -22.33 14.82
C GLN A 76 22.11 -21.49 15.91
N ALA A 77 22.37 -21.81 17.18
CA ALA A 77 21.82 -21.06 18.31
C ALA A 77 22.28 -19.60 18.30
N GLN A 78 23.57 -19.34 18.12
CA GLN A 78 24.09 -17.96 18.08
C GLN A 78 23.66 -17.20 16.83
N ALA A 79 23.58 -17.87 15.68
CA ALA A 79 23.10 -17.27 14.44
C ALA A 79 21.63 -16.82 14.57
N ALA A 80 20.78 -17.65 15.21
CA ALA A 80 19.40 -17.30 15.47
C ALA A 80 19.25 -16.10 16.42
N ILE A 81 20.09 -16.00 17.46
CA ILE A 81 20.13 -14.85 18.37
C ILE A 81 20.55 -13.58 17.61
N ALA A 82 21.62 -13.66 16.83
CA ALA A 82 22.13 -12.53 16.06
C ALA A 82 21.10 -12.03 15.02
N GLU A 83 20.38 -12.95 14.37
CA GLU A 83 19.32 -12.60 13.42
C GLU A 83 18.12 -11.96 14.11
N ALA A 84 17.65 -12.53 15.23
CA ALA A 84 16.57 -11.94 16.02
C ALA A 84 16.90 -10.52 16.50
N ALA A 85 18.16 -10.28 16.91
CA ALA A 85 18.63 -8.96 17.30
C ALA A 85 18.59 -7.96 16.13
N LYS A 86 18.99 -8.37 14.91
CA LYS A 86 18.91 -7.54 13.71
C LYS A 86 17.47 -7.17 13.36
N VAL A 87 16.55 -8.14 13.43
CA VAL A 87 15.13 -7.92 13.17
C VAL A 87 14.55 -6.92 14.17
N GLN A 88 14.85 -7.08 15.47
CA GLN A 88 14.41 -6.15 16.51
C GLN A 88 15.00 -4.75 16.34
N ALA A 89 16.28 -4.63 15.98
CA ALA A 89 16.91 -3.35 15.72
C ALA A 89 16.35 -2.64 14.48
N SER A 90 15.83 -3.40 13.52
CA SER A 90 15.18 -2.90 12.30
C SER A 90 13.67 -2.74 12.45
N ALA A 91 13.12 -2.95 13.65
CA ALA A 91 11.70 -2.78 13.90
C ALA A 91 11.32 -1.31 13.69
N ILE A 92 10.30 -1.10 12.86
CA ILE A 92 9.73 0.22 12.59
C ILE A 92 8.29 0.26 13.09
N ASP A 93 7.82 1.45 13.44
CA ASP A 93 6.40 1.66 13.70
C ASP A 93 5.63 1.68 12.37
N VAL A 94 4.97 0.57 12.06
CA VAL A 94 4.16 0.39 10.84
C VAL A 94 2.84 1.17 10.88
N THR A 95 2.49 1.79 12.02
CA THR A 95 1.27 2.62 12.15
C THR A 95 1.50 4.08 11.79
N LEU A 96 2.76 4.49 11.62
CA LEU A 96 3.09 5.86 11.23
C LEU A 96 2.48 6.21 9.85
N PRO A 97 1.97 7.44 9.69
CA PRO A 97 1.49 7.92 8.39
C PRO A 97 2.57 7.79 7.32
N GLY A 98 2.23 7.13 6.21
CA GLY A 98 3.10 7.00 5.05
C GLY A 98 3.41 8.36 4.41
N ARG A 99 4.58 8.48 3.79
CA ARG A 99 4.91 9.66 2.98
C ARG A 99 4.22 9.52 1.62
N GLY A 100 3.44 10.51 1.22
CA GLY A 100 2.71 10.49 -0.04
C GLY A 100 1.92 11.76 -0.28
N LEU A 101 1.19 11.79 -1.40
CA LEU A 101 0.30 12.88 -1.74
C LEU A 101 -1.09 12.64 -1.14
N GLN A 102 -1.75 13.73 -0.77
CA GLN A 102 -3.13 13.68 -0.33
C GLN A 102 -4.05 13.35 -1.52
N ARG A 103 -5.15 12.65 -1.23
CA ARG A 103 -6.17 12.37 -2.24
C ARG A 103 -6.93 13.66 -2.54
N GLY A 104 -7.20 13.92 -3.82
CA GLY A 104 -8.14 14.96 -4.23
C GLY A 104 -9.57 14.61 -3.83
N ALA A 105 -10.45 15.61 -3.81
CA ALA A 105 -11.86 15.46 -3.54
C ALA A 105 -12.69 16.23 -4.58
N LEU A 106 -13.89 15.72 -4.86
CA LEU A 106 -14.88 16.43 -5.67
C LEU A 106 -15.49 17.59 -4.89
N HIS A 107 -15.92 18.63 -5.59
CA HIS A 107 -16.65 19.74 -4.97
C HIS A 107 -18.00 19.23 -4.42
N PRO A 108 -18.49 19.71 -3.27
CA PRO A 108 -19.76 19.27 -2.69
C PRO A 108 -20.96 19.38 -3.66
N VAL A 109 -21.00 20.44 -4.47
CA VAL A 109 -22.05 20.60 -5.49
C VAL A 109 -21.99 19.49 -6.54
N SER A 110 -20.80 19.07 -6.96
CA SER A 110 -20.62 17.95 -7.91
C SER A 110 -21.11 16.63 -7.30
N LEU A 111 -20.80 16.37 -6.03
CA LEU A 111 -21.27 15.18 -5.32
C LEU A 111 -22.81 15.12 -5.23
N VAL A 112 -23.44 16.25 -4.93
CA VAL A 112 -24.91 16.34 -4.87
C VAL A 112 -25.51 16.18 -6.26
N LEU A 113 -24.92 16.80 -7.28
CA LEU A 113 -25.38 16.71 -8.66
C LEU A 113 -25.33 15.26 -9.16
N GLU A 114 -24.19 14.60 -9.02
CA GLU A 114 -24.00 13.19 -9.40
C GLU A 114 -25.02 12.29 -8.68
N ARG A 115 -25.27 12.54 -7.38
CA ARG A 115 -26.25 11.77 -6.61
C ARG A 115 -27.68 11.95 -7.15
N ILE A 116 -28.08 13.17 -7.50
CA ILE A 116 -29.40 13.45 -8.08
C ILE A 116 -29.51 12.79 -9.46
N GLU A 117 -28.49 12.95 -10.31
CA GLU A 117 -28.46 12.33 -11.63
C GLU A 117 -28.57 10.81 -11.57
N GLN A 118 -27.82 10.16 -10.68
CA GLN A 118 -27.88 8.71 -10.47
C GLN A 118 -29.27 8.23 -10.09
N PHE A 119 -29.96 8.95 -9.19
CA PHE A 119 -31.32 8.60 -8.79
C PHE A 119 -32.28 8.65 -9.99
N PHE A 120 -32.28 9.73 -10.76
CA PHE A 120 -33.16 9.89 -11.92
C PHE A 120 -32.82 8.94 -13.06
N HIS A 121 -31.52 8.69 -13.28
CA HIS A 121 -31.08 7.70 -14.26
C HIS A 121 -31.62 6.30 -13.94
N SER A 122 -31.68 5.92 -12.66
CA SER A 122 -32.22 4.61 -12.23
C SER A 122 -33.71 4.41 -12.57
N VAL A 123 -34.46 5.50 -12.81
CA VAL A 123 -35.88 5.48 -13.20
C VAL A 123 -36.10 5.89 -14.67
N GLY A 124 -35.03 5.87 -15.47
CA GLY A 124 -35.09 6.02 -16.92
C GLY A 124 -35.10 7.47 -17.42
N PHE A 125 -34.59 8.42 -16.64
CA PHE A 125 -34.35 9.79 -17.10
C PHE A 125 -32.95 9.94 -17.71
N GLU A 126 -32.85 10.75 -18.75
CA GLU A 126 -31.60 11.19 -19.38
C GLU A 126 -31.16 12.56 -18.81
N SER A 127 -29.86 12.77 -18.61
CA SER A 127 -29.32 14.10 -18.28
C SER A 127 -29.00 14.85 -19.57
N VAL A 128 -29.63 16.02 -19.76
CA VAL A 128 -29.43 16.87 -20.93
C VAL A 128 -28.89 18.22 -20.47
N VAL A 129 -27.81 18.67 -21.10
CA VAL A 129 -27.18 19.97 -20.83
C VAL A 129 -27.32 20.89 -22.04
N GLY A 130 -27.28 22.19 -21.79
CA GLY A 130 -27.33 23.21 -22.84
C GLY A 130 -26.53 24.45 -22.47
N PRO A 131 -26.53 25.46 -23.34
CA PRO A 131 -25.69 26.65 -23.18
C PRO A 131 -26.09 27.47 -21.94
N GLU A 132 -25.12 28.19 -21.38
CA GLU A 132 -25.33 29.07 -20.23
C GLU A 132 -25.71 30.50 -20.64
N ILE A 133 -25.29 30.91 -21.84
CA ILE A 133 -25.74 32.12 -22.50
C ILE A 133 -26.95 31.73 -23.36
N GLU A 134 -28.07 32.38 -23.15
CA GLU A 134 -29.34 32.09 -23.81
C GLU A 134 -29.95 33.36 -24.41
N ASP A 135 -30.89 33.17 -25.34
CA ASP A 135 -31.73 34.25 -25.84
C ASP A 135 -32.99 34.44 -24.99
N ASP A 136 -33.62 35.61 -25.12
CA ASP A 136 -34.85 35.97 -24.40
C ASP A 136 -36.01 35.00 -24.69
N TYR A 137 -36.06 34.43 -25.90
CA TYR A 137 -37.12 33.52 -26.31
C TYR A 137 -37.07 32.22 -25.47
N HIS A 138 -35.93 31.53 -25.45
CA HIS A 138 -35.81 30.25 -24.75
C HIS A 138 -35.78 30.41 -23.23
N ASN A 139 -35.22 31.52 -22.71
CA ASN A 139 -35.21 31.76 -21.27
C ASN A 139 -36.55 32.26 -20.73
N PHE A 140 -37.40 32.88 -21.54
CA PHE A 140 -38.64 33.46 -21.03
C PHE A 140 -39.87 33.23 -21.91
N GLU A 141 -39.86 33.66 -23.17
CA GLU A 141 -41.08 33.70 -24.00
C GLU A 141 -41.70 32.31 -24.19
N ALA A 142 -40.87 31.31 -24.51
CA ALA A 142 -41.28 29.91 -24.67
C ALA A 142 -41.82 29.28 -23.37
N LEU A 143 -41.56 29.90 -22.22
CA LEU A 143 -42.05 29.49 -20.90
C LEU A 143 -43.29 30.29 -20.47
N ASN A 144 -43.95 30.97 -21.41
CA ASN A 144 -45.13 31.80 -21.18
C ASN A 144 -44.85 32.98 -20.23
N LEU A 145 -43.63 33.54 -20.28
CA LEU A 145 -43.24 34.74 -19.55
C LEU A 145 -43.19 35.91 -20.54
N PRO A 146 -44.23 36.76 -20.64
CA PRO A 146 -44.26 37.88 -21.58
C PRO A 146 -43.31 39.01 -21.19
N ALA A 147 -43.01 39.93 -22.11
CA ALA A 147 -42.04 41.02 -21.91
C ALA A 147 -42.28 41.88 -20.65
N HIS A 148 -43.53 42.08 -20.23
CA HIS A 148 -43.88 42.87 -19.04
C HIS A 148 -43.88 42.04 -17.74
N HIS A 149 -43.45 40.78 -17.78
CA HIS A 149 -43.43 39.92 -16.60
C HIS A 149 -42.32 40.35 -15.64
N PRO A 150 -42.58 40.47 -14.32
CA PRO A 150 -41.58 40.91 -13.34
C PRO A 150 -40.28 40.10 -13.38
N ALA A 151 -40.36 38.78 -13.61
CA ALA A 151 -39.19 37.90 -13.70
C ALA A 151 -38.22 38.21 -14.87
N ARG A 152 -38.60 39.08 -15.82
CA ARG A 152 -37.72 39.54 -16.90
C ARG A 152 -36.98 40.84 -16.57
N ALA A 153 -37.27 41.44 -15.42
CA ALA A 153 -36.76 42.75 -15.08
C ALA A 153 -35.22 42.77 -15.07
N MET A 154 -34.63 43.85 -15.59
CA MET A 154 -33.18 44.00 -15.72
C MET A 154 -32.42 43.93 -14.39
N HIS A 155 -33.09 44.12 -13.25
CA HIS A 155 -32.45 44.06 -11.94
C HIS A 155 -32.24 42.64 -11.41
N ASP A 156 -32.88 41.63 -12.01
CA ASP A 156 -32.81 40.22 -11.56
C ASP A 156 -32.00 39.34 -12.53
N THR A 157 -31.70 39.84 -13.73
CA THR A 157 -31.14 39.06 -14.85
C THR A 157 -29.92 39.74 -15.47
N PHE A 158 -28.86 38.97 -15.72
CA PHE A 158 -27.66 39.46 -16.41
C PHE A 158 -27.86 39.47 -17.93
N TYR A 159 -28.27 40.61 -18.47
CA TYR A 159 -28.32 40.84 -19.92
C TYR A 159 -26.94 41.19 -20.48
N LEU A 160 -26.56 40.53 -21.59
CA LEU A 160 -25.38 40.85 -22.39
C LEU A 160 -25.71 41.83 -23.53
N THR A 161 -26.93 41.71 -24.07
CA THR A 161 -27.54 42.63 -25.05
C THR A 161 -29.05 42.66 -24.79
N ASP A 162 -29.83 43.39 -25.60
CA ASP A 162 -31.29 43.49 -25.45
C ASP A 162 -32.04 42.15 -25.56
N SER A 163 -31.44 41.12 -26.17
CA SER A 163 -32.08 39.81 -26.38
C SER A 163 -31.22 38.61 -25.99
N VAL A 164 -30.02 38.84 -25.45
CA VAL A 164 -29.07 37.80 -25.03
C VAL A 164 -28.71 38.00 -23.57
N LEU A 165 -28.76 36.94 -22.78
CA LEU A 165 -28.57 36.97 -21.33
C LEU A 165 -27.87 35.69 -20.81
N LEU A 166 -27.43 35.73 -19.55
CA LEU A 166 -27.06 34.51 -18.81
C LEU A 166 -28.33 33.86 -18.25
N ARG A 167 -28.55 32.57 -18.51
CA ARG A 167 -29.79 31.88 -18.13
C ARG A 167 -30.06 31.93 -16.62
N THR A 168 -31.30 32.19 -16.25
CA THR A 168 -31.75 32.32 -14.84
C THR A 168 -32.21 30.98 -14.24
N HIS A 169 -32.39 29.98 -15.09
CA HIS A 169 -32.78 28.60 -14.79
C HIS A 169 -32.41 27.69 -15.97
N THR A 170 -32.48 26.36 -15.81
CA THR A 170 -32.14 25.39 -16.87
C THR A 170 -33.32 25.00 -17.78
N SER A 171 -34.48 25.64 -17.62
CA SER A 171 -35.66 25.47 -18.49
C SER A 171 -35.42 25.68 -20.00
N PRO A 172 -34.49 26.56 -20.47
CA PRO A 172 -34.16 26.66 -21.90
C PRO A 172 -33.79 25.32 -22.53
N VAL A 173 -33.06 24.47 -21.78
CA VAL A 173 -32.67 23.13 -22.24
C VAL A 173 -33.90 22.24 -22.46
N GLN A 174 -34.94 22.40 -21.64
CA GLN A 174 -36.20 21.66 -21.77
C GLN A 174 -36.94 22.09 -23.05
N VAL A 175 -37.06 23.40 -23.30
CA VAL A 175 -37.67 23.95 -24.52
C VAL A 175 -36.95 23.41 -25.76
N ARG A 176 -35.62 23.56 -25.81
CA ARG A 176 -34.79 23.08 -26.94
C ARG A 176 -34.91 21.57 -27.14
N THR A 177 -35.06 20.80 -26.07
CA THR A 177 -35.28 19.35 -26.17
C THR A 177 -36.64 19.05 -26.78
N MET A 178 -37.69 19.78 -26.40
CA MET A 178 -39.04 19.63 -26.95
C MET A 178 -39.15 20.06 -28.41
N GLU A 179 -38.36 21.05 -28.85
CA GLU A 179 -38.32 21.49 -30.25
C GLU A 179 -37.57 20.51 -31.15
N SER A 180 -36.58 19.81 -30.61
CA SER A 180 -35.70 18.91 -31.38
C SER A 180 -36.05 17.43 -31.28
N ARG A 181 -36.92 17.04 -30.33
CA ARG A 181 -37.29 15.63 -30.09
C ARG A 181 -38.81 15.52 -29.87
N GLU A 182 -39.39 14.43 -30.37
CA GLU A 182 -40.79 14.10 -30.10
C GLU A 182 -40.92 13.27 -28.81
N PRO A 183 -42.02 13.42 -28.03
CA PRO A 183 -42.32 12.53 -26.93
C PRO A 183 -42.47 11.06 -27.35
N PRO A 184 -42.19 10.09 -26.46
CA PRO A 184 -41.88 10.27 -25.05
C PRO A 184 -40.38 10.45 -24.76
N PHE A 185 -40.03 11.42 -23.93
CA PHE A 185 -38.72 11.56 -23.30
C PHE A 185 -38.89 11.83 -21.80
N ARG A 186 -37.88 11.48 -21.01
CA ARG A 186 -37.79 11.78 -19.58
C ARG A 186 -36.41 12.38 -19.35
N ILE A 187 -36.34 13.66 -19.02
CA ILE A 187 -35.07 14.37 -18.93
C ILE A 187 -34.93 15.09 -17.59
N ILE A 188 -33.70 15.21 -17.11
CA ILE A 188 -33.28 16.17 -16.11
C ILE A 188 -32.27 17.12 -16.75
N CYS A 189 -32.27 18.38 -16.34
CA CYS A 189 -31.45 19.43 -16.96
C CYS A 189 -30.55 20.09 -15.90
N PRO A 190 -29.44 19.47 -15.50
CA PRO A 190 -28.48 20.06 -14.58
C PRO A 190 -27.64 21.14 -15.26
N GLY A 191 -27.21 22.15 -14.50
CA GLY A 191 -26.33 23.18 -15.01
C GLY A 191 -26.30 24.43 -14.15
N LYS A 192 -25.34 25.31 -14.44
CA LYS A 192 -25.22 26.61 -13.76
C LYS A 192 -26.32 27.56 -14.18
N THR A 193 -26.70 28.44 -13.28
CA THR A 193 -27.70 29.50 -13.48
C THR A 193 -27.19 30.78 -12.85
N TYR A 194 -27.64 31.91 -13.36
CA TYR A 194 -27.12 33.22 -12.96
C TYR A 194 -28.28 34.14 -12.60
N ARG A 195 -28.21 34.77 -11.44
CA ARG A 195 -29.19 35.74 -10.95
C ARG A 195 -28.48 36.92 -10.33
N VAL A 196 -29.07 38.09 -10.50
CA VAL A 196 -28.58 39.31 -9.88
C VAL A 196 -29.20 39.40 -8.49
N ASP A 197 -28.61 38.70 -7.53
CA ASP A 197 -29.03 38.76 -6.13
C ASP A 197 -27.98 39.54 -5.30
N PRO A 198 -28.39 40.32 -4.28
CA PRO A 198 -27.44 40.93 -3.37
C PRO A 198 -26.67 39.83 -2.63
N PRO A 199 -25.32 39.92 -2.54
CA PRO A 199 -24.53 38.87 -1.93
C PRO A 199 -24.84 38.77 -0.44
N ASP A 200 -25.42 37.64 -0.04
CA ASP A 200 -25.73 37.31 1.34
C ASP A 200 -25.35 35.84 1.61
N PRO A 201 -25.40 35.34 2.86
CA PRO A 201 -25.01 33.95 3.14
C PRO A 201 -25.80 32.85 2.40
N SER A 202 -26.93 33.21 1.78
CA SER A 202 -27.82 32.33 1.01
C SER A 202 -27.86 32.63 -0.50
N HIS A 203 -27.24 33.71 -0.98
CA HIS A 203 -27.26 34.15 -2.38
C HIS A 203 -25.86 34.50 -2.90
#